data_AF-A0A6H9LK89-F1
#
_entry.id   AF-A0A6H9LK89-F1
#
_cell.length_a   1.000
_cell.length_b   1.000
_cell.length_c   1.000
_cell.angle_alpha   90.00
_cell.angle_beta   90.00
_cell.angle_gamma   90.00
#
_symmetry.space_group_name_H-M   'P 1'
#
loop_
_entity.id
_entity.type
_entity.pdbx_description
1 polymer ?
#
loop_
_entity_poly.entity_id
_entity_poly.type
_entity_poly.pdbx_seq_one_letter_code
_entity_poly.pdbx_strand_id
1 'polypeptide(L)'
;TEDMIDVPLDYESLQAKGSMLGSGAIIVFNEDTCIVWVIKKLIHFYRHESCGKCTPCREGTGWLEQMINRIEAGQGQPGDIEKIEEVCGNILGRTICPLGDAAVMPIQSTIKHWREEWQYHIDHKKCLVHSNFEFK
;
A
#
# COMPACT_ATOMS: atom_id res chain seq x y z
N THR A 1 -4.65 -7.16 -13.65
CA THR A 1 -5.74 -6.67 -14.49
C THR A 1 -5.63 -7.34 -15.85
N GLU A 2 -6.70 -7.36 -16.66
CA GLU A 2 -6.70 -8.04 -17.98
C GLU A 2 -5.55 -7.55 -18.88
N ASP A 3 -5.14 -6.29 -18.76
CA ASP A 3 -4.05 -5.68 -19.53
C ASP A 3 -2.63 -5.98 -19.01
N MET A 4 -2.51 -6.74 -17.91
CA MET A 4 -1.23 -7.07 -17.27
C MET A 4 -0.92 -8.58 -17.21
N ILE A 5 -1.86 -9.45 -17.57
CA ILE A 5 -1.70 -10.91 -17.41
C ILE A 5 -0.60 -11.50 -18.31
N ASP A 6 -0.43 -10.95 -19.52
CA ASP A 6 0.54 -11.42 -20.51
C ASP A 6 1.88 -10.66 -20.42
N VAL A 7 2.08 -9.83 -19.40
CA VAL A 7 3.34 -9.09 -19.22
C VAL A 7 4.44 -10.09 -18.84
N PRO A 8 5.55 -10.16 -19.59
CA PRO A 8 6.67 -11.02 -19.23
C PRO A 8 7.22 -10.68 -17.84
N LEU A 9 7.56 -11.71 -17.06
CA LEU A 9 8.20 -11.57 -15.75
C LEU A 9 9.71 -11.35 -15.90
N ASP A 10 10.08 -10.27 -16.56
CA ASP A 10 11.47 -9.79 -16.67
C ASP A 10 11.60 -8.35 -16.15
N TYR A 11 12.84 -7.89 -15.99
CA TYR A 11 13.14 -6.61 -15.35
C TYR A 11 12.58 -5.44 -16.17
N GLU A 12 12.81 -5.45 -17.47
CA GLU A 12 12.47 -4.37 -18.40
C GLU A 12 10.95 -4.23 -18.57
N SER A 13 10.25 -5.35 -18.76
CA SER A 13 8.80 -5.39 -18.99
C SER A 13 8.04 -4.89 -17.78
N LEU A 14 8.43 -5.32 -16.56
CA LEU A 14 7.79 -4.88 -15.33
C LEU A 14 8.12 -3.42 -14.99
N GLN A 15 9.35 -2.99 -15.23
CA GLN A 15 9.74 -1.58 -15.07
C GLN A 15 8.93 -0.66 -16.00
N ALA A 16 8.73 -1.05 -17.25
CA ALA A 16 7.91 -0.31 -18.21
C ALA A 16 6.44 -0.17 -17.77
N LYS A 17 5.96 -1.07 -16.91
CA LYS A 17 4.61 -1.02 -16.30
C LYS A 17 4.58 -0.31 -14.94
N GLY A 18 5.70 0.24 -14.49
CA GLY A 18 5.80 0.96 -13.21
C GLY A 18 5.88 0.06 -11.97
N SER A 19 6.23 -1.22 -12.17
CA SER A 19 6.55 -2.17 -11.10
C SER A 19 8.04 -2.55 -11.16
N MET A 20 8.49 -3.50 -10.35
CA MET A 20 9.83 -4.07 -10.43
C MET A 20 9.83 -5.55 -10.06
N LEU A 21 10.71 -6.32 -10.69
CA LEU A 21 10.95 -7.72 -10.32
C LEU A 21 12.04 -7.78 -9.24
N GLY A 22 11.62 -8.01 -8.00
CA GLY A 22 12.53 -8.21 -6.86
C GLY A 22 13.03 -9.65 -6.77
N SER A 23 12.58 -10.39 -5.75
CA SER A 23 12.96 -11.79 -5.52
C SER A 23 12.23 -12.81 -6.41
N GLY A 24 11.35 -12.36 -7.32
CA GLY A 24 10.45 -13.24 -8.06
C GLY A 24 9.27 -13.79 -7.23
N ALA A 25 9.08 -13.29 -6.00
CA ALA A 25 7.91 -13.64 -5.19
C ALA A 25 6.66 -12.93 -5.72
N ILE A 26 5.68 -13.71 -6.19
CA ILE A 26 4.40 -13.21 -6.69
C ILE A 26 3.32 -13.55 -5.67
N ILE A 27 2.59 -12.54 -5.24
CA ILE A 27 1.43 -12.68 -4.35
C ILE A 27 0.20 -12.32 -5.17
N VAL A 28 -0.76 -13.25 -5.24
CA VAL A 28 -2.00 -13.07 -6.00
C VAL A 28 -3.16 -12.90 -5.03
N PHE A 29 -3.95 -11.86 -5.24
CA PHE A 29 -5.20 -11.60 -4.53
C PHE A 29 -6.35 -11.65 -5.53
N ASN A 30 -7.49 -12.20 -5.12
CA ASN A 30 -8.73 -12.16 -5.90
C ASN A 30 -9.56 -10.93 -5.54
N GLU A 31 -10.66 -10.74 -6.26
CA GLU A 31 -11.62 -9.65 -6.09
C GLU A 31 -12.35 -9.64 -4.72
N ASP A 32 -12.35 -10.77 -4.01
CA ASP A 32 -12.90 -10.87 -2.65
C ASP A 32 -11.93 -10.39 -1.56
N THR A 33 -10.75 -9.88 -1.94
CA THR A 33 -9.75 -9.35 -1.02
C THR A 33 -9.71 -7.82 -1.06
N CYS A 34 -9.96 -7.18 0.08
CA CYS A 34 -9.84 -5.74 0.24
C CYS A 34 -8.39 -5.25 0.08
N ILE A 35 -8.15 -4.34 -0.86
CA ILE A 35 -6.81 -3.82 -1.13
C ILE A 35 -6.29 -2.93 0.02
N VAL A 36 -7.19 -2.19 0.67
CA VAL A 36 -6.83 -1.34 1.83
C VAL A 36 -6.36 -2.22 2.99
N TRP A 37 -6.99 -3.38 3.18
CA TRP A 37 -6.58 -4.37 4.17
C TRP A 37 -5.23 -5.01 3.81
N VAL A 38 -4.96 -5.32 2.54
CA VAL A 38 -3.65 -5.83 2.10
C VAL A 38 -2.55 -4.83 2.44
N ILE A 39 -2.77 -3.56 2.10
CA ILE A 39 -1.83 -2.49 2.39
C ILE A 39 -1.64 -2.26 3.88
N LYS A 40 -2.71 -2.36 4.68
CA LYS A 40 -2.63 -2.36 6.15
C LYS A 40 -1.67 -3.43 6.67
N LYS A 41 -1.72 -4.66 6.14
CA LYS A 41 -0.81 -5.74 6.54
C LYS A 41 0.63 -5.48 6.10
N LEU A 42 0.83 -4.98 4.89
CA LEU A 42 2.17 -4.67 4.38
C LEU A 42 2.83 -3.53 5.16
N ILE A 43 2.12 -2.43 5.40
CA ILE A 43 2.70 -1.29 6.14
C ILE A 43 3.00 -1.66 7.60
N HIS A 44 2.16 -2.49 8.22
CA HIS A 44 2.43 -3.04 9.55
C HIS A 44 3.76 -3.82 9.57
N PHE A 45 3.98 -4.70 8.60
CA PHE A 45 5.22 -5.45 8.46
C PHE A 45 6.43 -4.51 8.31
N TYR A 46 6.40 -3.55 7.37
CA TYR A 46 7.51 -2.63 7.15
C TYR A 46 7.79 -1.73 8.37
N ARG A 47 6.75 -1.32 9.09
CA ARG A 47 6.89 -0.57 10.34
C ARG A 47 7.50 -1.44 11.44
N HIS A 48 7.13 -2.72 11.53
CA HIS A 48 7.67 -3.66 12.51
C HIS A 48 9.16 -3.95 12.25
N GLU A 49 9.52 -4.18 10.99
CA GLU A 49 10.89 -4.51 10.56
C GLU A 49 11.79 -3.28 10.34
N SER A 50 11.27 -2.07 10.58
CA SER A 50 12.08 -0.87 10.48
C SER A 50 13.16 -0.86 11.57
N CYS A 51 14.43 -0.76 11.16
CA CYS A 51 15.55 -0.64 12.10
C CYS A 51 15.57 0.69 12.87
N GLY A 52 14.72 1.66 12.49
CA GLY A 52 14.56 2.92 13.20
C GLY A 52 15.64 3.98 12.95
N LYS A 53 16.62 3.74 12.08
CA LYS A 53 17.78 4.64 11.91
C LYS A 53 17.45 5.99 11.27
N CYS A 54 16.58 6.03 10.28
CA CYS A 54 16.17 7.28 9.61
C CYS A 54 14.76 7.69 10.02
N THR A 55 14.60 8.95 10.43
CA THR A 55 13.31 9.53 10.84
C THR A 55 12.19 9.36 9.81
N PRO A 56 12.39 9.64 8.50
CA PRO A 56 11.31 9.45 7.52
C PRO A 56 10.78 8.02 7.49
N CYS A 57 11.64 7.01 7.60
CA CYS A 57 11.18 5.62 7.70
C CYS A 57 10.52 5.35 9.06
N ARG A 58 11.23 5.59 10.17
CA ARG A 58 10.77 5.23 11.52
C ARG A 58 9.43 5.85 11.89
N GLU A 59 9.29 7.15 11.69
CA GLU A 59 8.07 7.88 12.04
C GLU A 59 7.04 7.79 10.91
N GLY A 60 7.49 7.91 9.65
CA GLY A 60 6.59 7.95 8.49
C GLY A 60 5.83 6.64 8.28
N THR A 61 6.47 5.47 8.43
CA THR A 61 5.72 4.19 8.36
C THR A 61 4.73 4.04 9.51
N GLY A 62 5.03 4.61 10.68
CA GLY A 62 4.10 4.65 11.82
C GLY A 62 2.87 5.51 11.55
N TRP A 63 3.05 6.70 10.95
CA TRP A 63 1.92 7.55 10.55
C TRP A 63 1.08 6.91 9.46
N LEU A 64 1.71 6.29 8.45
CA LEU A 64 1.01 5.57 7.40
C LEU A 64 0.17 4.43 7.98
N GLU A 65 0.76 3.59 8.84
CA GLU A 65 0.05 2.51 9.53
C GLU A 65 -1.19 3.04 10.29
N GLN A 66 -1.05 4.13 11.06
CA GLN A 66 -2.16 4.73 11.80
C GLN A 66 -3.29 5.22 10.88
N MET A 67 -2.95 5.94 9.81
CA MET A 67 -3.94 6.46 8.87
C MET A 67 -4.66 5.32 8.13
N ILE A 68 -3.92 4.33 7.65
CA ILE A 68 -4.47 3.18 6.92
C ILE A 68 -5.35 2.32 7.83
N ASN A 69 -4.92 2.06 9.07
CA ASN A 69 -5.74 1.38 10.08
C ASN A 69 -7.07 2.09 10.31
N ARG A 70 -7.04 3.43 10.39
CA ARG A 70 -8.24 4.24 10.58
C ARG A 70 -9.18 4.18 9.37
N ILE A 71 -8.65 4.25 8.15
CA ILE A 71 -9.47 4.12 6.92
C ILE A 71 -10.12 2.74 6.86
N GLU A 72 -9.34 1.68 7.09
CA GLU A 72 -9.83 0.31 7.04
C GLU A 72 -10.90 0.04 8.11
N ALA A 73 -10.76 0.61 9.32
CA ALA A 73 -11.74 0.54 10.40
C ALA A 73 -13.01 1.42 10.18
N GLY A 74 -13.19 2.00 8.99
CA GLY A 74 -14.35 2.84 8.68
C GLY A 74 -14.32 4.21 9.35
N GLN A 75 -13.15 4.69 9.76
CA GLN A 75 -12.96 5.98 10.44
C GLN A 75 -12.20 6.99 9.57
N GLY A 76 -11.97 6.67 8.29
CA GLY A 76 -11.30 7.55 7.32
C GLY A 76 -12.00 8.89 7.18
N GLN A 77 -11.25 9.92 6.81
CA GLN A 77 -11.72 11.30 6.68
C GLN A 77 -11.46 11.83 5.25
N PRO A 78 -12.26 12.80 4.78
CA PRO A 78 -11.93 13.53 3.56
C PRO A 78 -10.50 14.11 3.65
N GLY A 79 -9.70 13.94 2.58
CA GLY A 79 -8.30 14.38 2.56
C GLY A 79 -7.28 13.34 3.05
N ASP A 80 -7.71 12.18 3.54
CA ASP A 80 -6.77 11.16 4.05
C ASP A 80 -5.92 10.53 2.94
N ILE A 81 -6.47 10.34 1.74
CA ILE A 81 -5.71 9.78 0.61
C ILE A 81 -4.57 10.74 0.24
N GLU A 82 -4.87 12.03 0.13
CA GLU A 82 -3.90 13.07 -0.22
C GLU A 82 -2.78 13.17 0.83
N LYS A 83 -3.13 13.07 2.12
CA LYS A 83 -2.14 13.04 3.21
C LYS A 83 -1.27 11.79 3.16
N ILE A 84 -1.85 10.63 2.86
CA ILE A 84 -1.09 9.39 2.67
C ILE A 84 -0.11 9.54 1.50
N GLU A 85 -0.55 10.09 0.37
CA GLU A 85 0.31 10.36 -0.80
C GLU A 85 1.44 11.34 -0.46
N GLU A 86 1.16 12.40 0.32
CA GLU A 86 2.16 13.35 0.80
C GLU A 86 3.21 12.67 1.69
N VAL A 87 2.78 11.87 2.67
CA VAL A 87 3.70 11.14 3.56
C VAL A 87 4.53 10.14 2.76
N CYS A 88 3.93 9.41 1.81
CA CYS A 88 4.69 8.54 0.90
C CYS A 88 5.75 9.32 0.13
N GLY A 89 5.38 10.49 -0.40
CA GLY A 89 6.28 11.39 -1.11
C GLY A 89 7.42 11.93 -0.24
N ASN A 90 7.25 12.03 1.08
CA ASN A 90 8.28 12.45 2.03
C ASN A 90 9.22 11.31 2.48
N ILE A 91 8.84 10.05 2.25
CA ILE A 91 9.67 8.88 2.53
C ILE A 91 10.49 8.48 1.30
N LEU A 92 9.84 8.44 0.14
CA LEU A 92 10.42 7.95 -1.11
C LEU A 92 11.70 8.74 -1.46
N GLY A 93 12.80 8.01 -1.65
CA GLY A 93 14.11 8.54 -2.01
C GLY A 93 14.78 9.39 -0.91
N ARG A 94 14.22 9.42 0.31
CA ARG A 94 14.72 10.24 1.44
C ARG A 94 15.13 9.41 2.66
N THR A 95 15.29 8.09 2.48
CA THR A 95 15.70 7.16 3.54
C THR A 95 17.11 6.63 3.31
N ILE A 96 17.74 6.09 4.35
CA ILE A 96 19.13 5.61 4.29
C ILE A 96 19.26 4.30 3.50
N CYS A 97 18.26 3.44 3.57
CA CYS A 97 18.22 2.16 2.86
C CYS A 97 16.90 2.00 2.10
N PRO A 98 16.82 1.08 1.12
CA PRO A 98 15.64 0.92 0.27
C PRO A 98 14.36 0.44 0.97
N LEU A 99 14.41 0.11 2.27
CA LEU A 99 13.22 -0.35 3.02
C LEU A 99 12.13 0.73 3.03
N GLY A 100 12.50 2.01 3.14
CA GLY A 100 11.52 3.11 3.11
C GLY A 100 10.79 3.17 1.78
N ASP A 101 11.51 3.03 0.67
CA ASP A 101 10.94 3.01 -0.67
C ASP A 101 10.03 1.79 -0.87
N ALA A 102 10.50 0.62 -0.42
CA ALA A 102 9.74 -0.63 -0.47
C ALA A 102 8.43 -0.57 0.33
N ALA A 103 8.39 0.21 1.42
CA ALA A 103 7.19 0.39 2.23
C ALA A 103 6.12 1.25 1.55
N VAL A 104 6.50 2.24 0.74
CA VAL A 104 5.57 3.24 0.18
C VAL A 104 5.17 2.97 -1.26
N MET A 105 6.01 2.30 -2.06
CA MET A 105 5.68 1.96 -3.45
C MET A 105 4.37 1.15 -3.58
N PRO A 106 4.09 0.13 -2.74
CA PRO A 106 2.81 -0.57 -2.80
C PRO A 106 1.61 0.33 -2.46
N ILE A 107 1.76 1.25 -1.50
CA ILE A 107 0.70 2.20 -1.13
C ILE A 107 0.38 3.11 -2.31
N GLN A 108 1.40 3.71 -2.93
CA GLN A 108 1.20 4.59 -4.09
C GLN A 108 0.58 3.84 -5.27
N SER A 109 1.04 2.61 -5.54
CA SER A 109 0.47 1.77 -6.60
C SER A 109 -1.01 1.46 -6.35
N THR A 110 -1.37 1.09 -5.13
CA THR A 110 -2.76 0.75 -4.81
C THR A 110 -3.69 1.95 -4.82
N ILE A 111 -3.22 3.13 -4.39
CA ILE A 111 -3.98 4.37 -4.54
C ILE A 111 -4.18 4.71 -6.02
N LYS A 112 -3.16 4.52 -6.86
CA LYS A 112 -3.26 4.78 -8.30
C LYS A 112 -4.28 3.87 -9.00
N HIS A 113 -4.26 2.58 -8.70
CA HIS A 113 -5.03 1.57 -9.43
C HIS A 113 -6.38 1.23 -8.80
N TRP A 114 -6.55 1.43 -7.49
CA TRP A 114 -7.78 1.13 -6.74
C TRP A 114 -8.28 2.33 -5.93
N ARG A 115 -8.06 3.57 -6.41
CA ARG A 115 -8.48 4.79 -5.70
C ARG A 115 -9.94 4.75 -5.24
N GLU A 116 -10.82 4.18 -6.07
CA GLU A 116 -12.25 4.06 -5.78
C GLU A 116 -12.51 3.21 -4.53
N GLU A 117 -11.75 2.14 -4.31
CA GLU A 117 -11.88 1.29 -3.13
C GLU A 117 -11.43 2.02 -1.85
N TRP A 118 -10.33 2.78 -1.92
CA TRP A 118 -9.91 3.67 -0.84
C TRP A 118 -10.97 4.72 -0.52
N GLN A 119 -11.53 5.35 -1.56
CA GLN A 119 -12.56 6.36 -1.41
C GLN A 119 -13.85 5.77 -0.83
N TYR A 120 -14.20 4.54 -1.21
CA TYR A 120 -15.38 3.85 -0.68
C TYR A 120 -15.29 3.66 0.85
N HIS A 121 -14.13 3.26 1.36
CA HIS A 121 -13.87 3.17 2.80
C HIS A 121 -14.10 4.51 3.52
N ILE A 122 -13.69 5.62 2.88
CA ILE A 122 -13.83 6.97 3.45
C ILE A 122 -15.28 7.44 3.41
N ASP A 123 -15.99 7.24 2.29
CA ASP A 123 -17.33 7.78 2.09
C ASP A 123 -18.39 6.96 2.83
N HIS A 124 -18.27 5.63 2.79
CA HIS A 124 -19.28 4.72 3.33
C HIS A 124 -18.92 4.17 4.71
N LYS A 125 -17.72 4.51 5.23
CA LYS A 125 -17.24 4.06 6.55
C LYS A 125 -17.24 2.53 6.71
N LYS A 126 -17.06 1.80 5.60
CA LYS A 126 -17.03 0.34 5.54
C LYS A 126 -16.25 -0.14 4.33
N CYS A 127 -15.86 -1.40 4.32
CA CYS A 127 -15.21 -2.02 3.16
C CYS A 127 -16.18 -2.21 1.99
N LEU A 128 -15.68 -2.01 0.76
CA LEU A 128 -16.41 -2.32 -0.48
C LEU A 128 -16.58 -3.83 -0.65
N VAL A 129 -15.58 -4.60 -0.23
CA VAL A 129 -15.49 -6.03 -0.45
C VAL A 129 -16.10 -6.77 0.75
N HIS A 130 -17.05 -7.66 0.47
CA HIS A 130 -17.63 -8.55 1.46
C HIS A 130 -16.73 -9.78 1.63
N SER A 131 -15.68 -9.65 2.42
CA SER A 131 -14.83 -10.78 2.78
C SER A 131 -15.62 -11.81 3.61
N ASN A 132 -15.72 -13.05 3.11
CA ASN A 132 -16.18 -14.21 3.90
C ASN A 132 -15.09 -14.72 4.87
N PHE A 133 -13.91 -14.12 4.88
CA PHE A 133 -12.82 -14.42 5.78
C PHE A 133 -12.85 -13.46 6.98
N GLU A 134 -13.07 -14.01 8.18
CA GLU A 134 -12.74 -13.30 9.41
C GLU A 134 -11.21 -13.27 9.55
N PHE A 135 -10.59 -12.15 9.17
CA PHE A 135 -9.17 -11.92 9.41
C PHE A 135 -8.94 -11.60 10.89
N LYS A 136 -8.94 -12.64 11.74
CA LYS A 136 -8.57 -12.55 13.17
C LYS A 136 -7.12 -12.15 13.35
#